data_AF-A0A6F9XJA7-F1
#
_entry.id   AF-A0A6F9XJA7-F1
#
_cell.length_a   1.000
_cell.length_b   1.000
_cell.length_c   1.000
_cell.angle_alpha   90.00
_cell.angle_beta   90.00
_cell.angle_gamma   90.00
#
_symmetry.space_group_name_H-M   'P 1'
#
loop_
_entity.id
_entity.type
_entity.pdbx_description
1 polymer ?
#
loop_
_entity_poly.entity_id
_entity_poly.type
_entity_poly.pdbx_seq_one_letter_code
_entity_poly.pdbx_strand_id
1 'polypeptide(L)'
;MDEEVPKIKPAFIKTMTEKYGDSLEHAKQIADSFIQIFLDSVNYGFSLNHSVPYSYIGYINAWLRYYYPLEFCTAGLQIWRKDEAKRVKFLDFANRNKIVILPSRFGKSKGNYTVLKSKNQIFEGTVGIKGLNETIGNKLYELSNKYTFNTFTDLLLCIYEPVKNIEVNGKSIPLSEVYTSGDKAYLKELYNGIKKGTVIEKTFDLGLDLNKRGMLSLIQLDYFSMFGNAKKLEMILEHFKQEYNKSRKTFDANQRAYLECLDIENDSKIRDYTYADKARFEFALLGKPRTTIPNIKSMIAMVLKVNEYSNKVRISVYDMRSGRTAQLFVKKQLFKEQRLEEGSIIIMRNVAKKPRVVMVDGRWQQSHDKYDYWLTDLVNSNK
;
A
#
# COMPACT_ATOMS: atom_id res chain seq x y z
N MET A 1 13.83 -23.94 -46.89
CA MET A 1 12.59 -23.61 -47.64
C MET A 1 12.80 -23.94 -49.10
N ASP A 2 13.91 -23.48 -49.67
CA ASP A 2 14.30 -23.69 -51.07
C ASP A 2 14.50 -25.17 -51.46
N GLU A 3 14.83 -26.05 -50.51
CA GLU A 3 15.00 -27.49 -50.77
C GLU A 3 13.73 -28.33 -50.61
N GLU A 4 12.82 -27.92 -49.71
CA GLU A 4 11.65 -28.71 -49.33
C GLU A 4 10.37 -28.28 -50.06
N VAL A 5 10.19 -26.98 -50.30
CA VAL A 5 9.02 -26.46 -51.02
C VAL A 5 8.88 -27.04 -52.43
N PRO A 6 9.96 -27.21 -53.22
CA PRO A 6 9.86 -27.83 -54.55
C PRO A 6 9.35 -29.28 -54.52
N LYS A 7 9.45 -29.98 -53.39
CA LYS A 7 8.96 -31.36 -53.21
C LYS A 7 7.45 -31.42 -52.92
N ILE A 8 6.86 -30.32 -52.42
CA ILE A 8 5.45 -30.27 -52.00
C ILE A 8 4.50 -30.35 -53.20
N LYS A 9 4.78 -29.63 -54.30
CA LYS A 9 3.91 -29.60 -55.49
C LYS A 9 3.75 -31.00 -56.13
N PRO A 10 4.83 -31.77 -56.41
CA PRO A 10 4.71 -33.13 -56.92
C PRO A 10 4.02 -34.08 -55.93
N ALA A 11 4.32 -33.96 -54.63
CA ALA A 11 3.70 -34.80 -53.59
C ALA A 11 2.19 -34.54 -53.44
N PHE A 12 1.77 -33.28 -53.56
CA PHE A 12 0.36 -32.88 -53.55
C PHE A 12 -0.39 -33.50 -54.74
N ILE A 13 0.13 -33.34 -55.97
CA ILE A 13 -0.49 -33.90 -57.19
C ILE A 13 -0.63 -35.41 -57.06
N LYS A 14 0.44 -36.10 -56.65
CA LYS A 14 0.43 -37.55 -56.44
C LYS A 14 -0.64 -37.98 -55.42
N THR A 15 -0.74 -37.26 -54.30
CA THR A 15 -1.73 -37.56 -53.25
C THR A 15 -3.16 -37.35 -53.76
N MET A 16 -3.42 -36.29 -54.52
CA MET A 16 -4.75 -36.02 -55.11
C MET A 16 -5.17 -37.13 -56.07
N THR A 17 -4.28 -37.56 -56.96
CA THR A 17 -4.60 -38.59 -57.96
C THR A 17 -4.70 -39.99 -57.37
N GLU A 18 -3.78 -40.37 -56.48
CA GLU A 18 -3.69 -41.75 -55.96
C GLU A 18 -4.62 -42.02 -54.77
N LYS A 19 -4.76 -41.04 -53.86
CA LYS A 19 -5.53 -41.23 -52.61
C LYS A 19 -6.96 -40.71 -52.72
N TYR A 20 -7.16 -39.60 -53.43
CA TYR A 20 -8.46 -38.95 -53.53
C TYR A 20 -9.16 -39.16 -54.88
N GLY A 21 -8.53 -39.87 -55.81
CA GLY A 21 -9.11 -40.24 -57.11
C GLY A 21 -9.32 -39.06 -58.07
N ASP A 22 -8.61 -37.96 -57.86
CA ASP A 22 -8.71 -36.77 -58.72
C ASP A 22 -8.05 -37.01 -60.09
N SER A 23 -8.50 -36.29 -61.11
CA SER A 23 -7.84 -36.33 -62.43
C SER A 23 -6.49 -35.61 -62.38
N LEU A 24 -5.51 -36.11 -63.12
CA LEU A 24 -4.18 -35.50 -63.19
C LEU A 24 -4.23 -34.04 -63.68
N GLU A 25 -5.15 -33.75 -64.61
CA GLU A 25 -5.34 -32.41 -65.18
C GLU A 25 -5.87 -31.43 -64.14
N HIS A 26 -6.95 -31.80 -63.44
CA HIS A 26 -7.52 -30.99 -62.37
C HIS A 26 -6.54 -30.80 -61.20
N ALA A 27 -5.85 -31.87 -60.77
CA ALA A 27 -4.86 -31.80 -59.70
C ALA A 27 -3.69 -30.85 -60.02
N LYS A 28 -3.23 -30.81 -61.28
CA LYS A 28 -2.21 -29.84 -61.73
C LYS A 28 -2.72 -28.41 -61.71
N GLN A 29 -3.97 -28.18 -62.12
CA GLN A 29 -4.58 -26.86 -62.16
C GLN A 29 -4.66 -26.21 -60.77
N ILE A 30 -5.06 -26.98 -59.75
CA ILE A 30 -5.19 -26.44 -58.39
C ILE A 30 -3.87 -26.39 -57.61
N ALA A 31 -2.85 -27.16 -58.02
CA ALA A 31 -1.59 -27.25 -57.30
C ALA A 31 -0.84 -25.91 -57.22
N ASP A 32 -0.86 -25.10 -58.29
CA ASP A 32 -0.20 -23.78 -58.29
C ASP A 32 -0.88 -22.80 -57.31
N SER A 33 -2.21 -22.81 -57.27
CA SER A 33 -2.97 -22.00 -56.32
C SER A 33 -2.73 -22.46 -54.88
N PHE A 34 -2.70 -23.77 -54.64
CA PHE A 34 -2.40 -24.34 -53.31
C PHE A 34 -1.00 -23.94 -52.82
N ILE A 35 0.03 -24.02 -53.68
CA ILE A 35 1.40 -23.68 -53.31
C ILE A 35 1.53 -22.18 -52.99
N GLN A 36 0.90 -21.32 -53.78
CA GLN A 36 0.90 -19.88 -53.49
C GLN A 36 0.23 -19.58 -52.14
N ILE A 37 -0.95 -20.17 -51.86
CA ILE A 37 -1.64 -20.02 -50.57
C ILE A 37 -0.76 -20.53 -49.42
N PHE A 38 -0.07 -21.65 -49.61
CA PHE A 38 0.85 -22.21 -48.61
C PHE A 38 2.00 -21.24 -48.31
N LEU A 39 2.67 -20.73 -49.34
CA LEU A 39 3.77 -19.77 -49.19
C LEU A 39 3.32 -18.48 -48.49
N ASP A 40 2.15 -17.96 -48.88
CA ASP A 40 1.57 -16.77 -48.25
C ASP A 40 1.22 -17.04 -46.78
N SER A 41 0.69 -18.22 -46.47
CA SER A 41 0.30 -18.63 -45.11
C SER A 41 1.50 -18.87 -44.20
N VAL A 42 2.61 -19.43 -44.72
CA VAL A 42 3.82 -19.72 -43.93
C VAL A 42 4.41 -18.44 -43.33
N ASN A 43 4.29 -17.30 -44.01
CA ASN A 43 4.76 -16.01 -43.52
C ASN A 43 4.00 -15.50 -42.27
N TYR A 44 2.78 -15.99 -42.02
CA TYR A 44 1.93 -15.60 -40.90
C TYR A 44 1.49 -16.77 -40.01
N GLY A 45 1.93 -17.98 -40.32
CA GLY A 45 1.62 -19.19 -39.58
C GLY A 45 2.14 -19.09 -38.15
N PHE A 46 1.31 -19.46 -37.17
CA PHE A 46 1.68 -19.40 -35.76
C PHE A 46 1.49 -20.77 -35.09
N SER A 47 2.41 -21.11 -34.19
CA SER A 47 2.45 -22.44 -33.60
C SER A 47 1.28 -22.69 -32.64
N LEU A 48 0.49 -23.74 -32.91
CA LEU A 48 -0.67 -24.10 -32.09
C LEU A 48 -0.28 -24.49 -30.66
N ASN A 49 0.86 -25.19 -30.50
CA ASN A 49 1.35 -25.60 -29.18
C ASN A 49 1.73 -24.41 -28.29
N HIS A 50 1.94 -23.22 -28.87
CA HIS A 50 2.21 -21.99 -28.14
C HIS A 50 0.93 -21.15 -27.98
N SER A 51 0.13 -20.99 -29.06
CA SER A 51 -1.09 -20.17 -28.98
C SER A 51 -2.14 -20.75 -28.04
N VAL A 52 -2.32 -22.07 -28.03
CA VAL A 52 -3.39 -22.71 -27.23
C VAL A 52 -3.17 -22.50 -25.72
N PRO A 53 -2.02 -22.86 -25.11
CA PRO A 53 -1.82 -22.68 -23.68
C PRO A 53 -1.94 -21.21 -23.23
N TYR A 54 -1.40 -20.27 -24.01
CA TYR A 54 -1.51 -18.83 -23.70
C TYR A 54 -2.94 -18.31 -23.85
N SER A 55 -3.70 -18.84 -24.81
CA SER A 55 -5.13 -18.52 -24.95
C SER A 55 -5.93 -19.05 -23.75
N TYR A 56 -5.60 -20.25 -23.24
CA TYR A 56 -6.19 -20.77 -22.00
C TYR A 56 -5.90 -19.87 -20.80
N ILE A 57 -4.66 -19.38 -20.64
CA ILE A 57 -4.31 -18.42 -19.59
C ILE A 57 -5.14 -17.13 -19.74
N GLY A 58 -5.29 -16.61 -20.97
CA GLY A 58 -6.13 -15.45 -21.27
C GLY A 58 -7.59 -15.67 -20.87
N TYR A 59 -8.15 -16.82 -21.23
CA TYR A 59 -9.52 -17.21 -20.88
C TYR A 59 -9.70 -17.33 -19.36
N ILE A 60 -8.78 -17.98 -18.65
CA ILE A 60 -8.83 -18.10 -17.18
C ILE A 60 -8.80 -16.72 -16.51
N ASN A 61 -7.92 -15.81 -16.99
CA ASN A 61 -7.88 -14.45 -16.47
C ASN A 61 -9.18 -13.69 -16.73
N ALA A 62 -9.78 -13.84 -17.91
CA ALA A 62 -11.07 -13.21 -18.24
C ALA A 62 -12.19 -13.75 -17.33
N TRP A 63 -12.22 -15.06 -17.11
CA TRP A 63 -13.17 -15.72 -16.21
C TRP A 63 -13.03 -15.22 -14.76
N LEU A 64 -11.81 -15.19 -14.22
CA LEU A 64 -11.54 -14.66 -12.87
C LEU A 64 -11.91 -13.18 -12.75
N ARG A 65 -11.61 -12.38 -13.78
CA ARG A 65 -11.94 -10.96 -13.80
C ARG A 65 -13.45 -10.71 -13.81
N TYR A 66 -14.24 -11.60 -14.42
CA TYR A 66 -15.69 -11.50 -14.49
C TYR A 66 -16.37 -12.02 -13.22
N TYR A 67 -16.03 -13.23 -12.77
CA TYR A 67 -16.71 -13.90 -11.66
C TYR A 67 -16.11 -13.60 -10.28
N TYR A 68 -14.84 -13.23 -10.21
CA TYR A 68 -14.11 -12.96 -8.96
C TYR A 68 -13.33 -11.63 -9.03
N PRO A 69 -13.99 -10.50 -9.37
CA PRO A 69 -13.31 -9.23 -9.57
C PRO A 69 -12.58 -8.74 -8.31
N LEU A 70 -13.13 -9.02 -7.12
CA LEU A 70 -12.55 -8.62 -5.85
C LEU A 70 -11.23 -9.34 -5.57
N GLU A 71 -11.22 -10.67 -5.68
CA GLU A 71 -10.04 -11.50 -5.51
C GLU A 71 -9.01 -11.27 -6.62
N PHE A 72 -9.45 -11.14 -7.87
CA PHE A 72 -8.60 -10.82 -9.01
C PHE A 72 -7.88 -9.48 -8.80
N CYS A 73 -8.63 -8.45 -8.35
CA CYS A 73 -8.05 -7.16 -8.04
C CYS A 73 -7.03 -7.25 -6.90
N THR A 74 -7.36 -7.99 -5.84
CA THR A 74 -6.49 -8.18 -4.68
C THR A 74 -5.18 -8.86 -5.06
N ALA A 75 -5.25 -9.95 -5.85
CA ALA A 75 -4.08 -10.66 -6.35
C ALA A 75 -3.19 -9.76 -7.23
N GLY A 76 -3.81 -8.95 -8.10
CA GLY A 76 -3.07 -7.98 -8.93
C GLY A 76 -2.35 -6.91 -8.11
N LEU A 77 -3.01 -6.32 -7.12
CA LEU A 77 -2.40 -5.32 -6.22
C LEU A 77 -1.24 -5.90 -5.41
N GLN A 78 -1.32 -7.19 -5.06
CA GLN A 78 -0.28 -7.92 -4.34
C GLN A 78 0.94 -8.20 -5.24
N ILE A 79 0.72 -8.78 -6.43
CA ILE A 79 1.80 -9.15 -7.38
C ILE A 79 2.54 -7.89 -7.84
N TRP A 80 1.81 -6.84 -8.21
CA TRP A 80 2.37 -5.63 -8.82
C TRP A 80 2.68 -4.52 -7.82
N ARG A 81 2.81 -4.85 -6.52
CA ARG A 81 2.99 -3.84 -5.47
C ARG A 81 4.18 -2.89 -5.72
N LYS A 82 5.27 -3.41 -6.28
CA LYS A 82 6.49 -2.65 -6.58
C LYS A 82 6.47 -1.98 -7.97
N ASP A 83 5.46 -2.27 -8.80
CA ASP A 83 5.28 -1.72 -10.14
C ASP A 83 4.09 -0.74 -10.12
N GLU A 84 4.36 0.53 -9.83
CA GLU A 84 3.30 1.54 -9.66
C GLU A 84 2.44 1.69 -10.93
N ALA A 85 3.04 1.56 -12.12
CA ALA A 85 2.31 1.68 -13.39
C ALA A 85 1.26 0.57 -13.54
N LYS A 86 1.58 -0.66 -13.15
CA LYS A 86 0.61 -1.76 -13.12
C LYS A 86 -0.35 -1.66 -11.94
N ARG A 87 0.13 -1.25 -10.76
CA ARG A 87 -0.71 -1.04 -9.58
C ARG A 87 -1.82 -0.03 -9.86
N VAL A 88 -1.53 1.09 -10.52
CA VAL A 88 -2.53 2.09 -10.92
C VAL A 88 -3.64 1.48 -11.79
N LYS A 89 -3.30 0.61 -12.75
CA LYS A 89 -4.31 -0.09 -13.57
C LYS A 89 -5.27 -0.94 -12.74
N PHE A 90 -4.78 -1.54 -11.65
CA PHE A 90 -5.62 -2.29 -10.70
C PHE A 90 -6.42 -1.38 -9.77
N LEU A 91 -5.92 -0.21 -9.39
CA LEU A 91 -6.71 0.81 -8.69
C LEU A 91 -7.87 1.31 -9.57
N ASP A 92 -7.62 1.56 -10.86
CA ASP A 92 -8.65 1.93 -11.83
C ASP A 92 -9.65 0.79 -12.08
N PHE A 93 -9.19 -0.46 -12.07
CA PHE A 93 -10.05 -1.63 -12.11
C PHE A 93 -10.95 -1.70 -10.87
N ALA A 94 -10.39 -1.51 -9.67
CA ALA A 94 -11.15 -1.49 -8.42
C ALA A 94 -12.27 -0.44 -8.48
N ASN A 95 -11.94 0.79 -8.89
CA ASN A 95 -12.91 1.88 -9.00
C ASN A 95 -14.05 1.55 -9.97
N ARG A 96 -13.73 1.05 -11.17
CA ARG A 96 -14.75 0.64 -12.17
C ARG A 96 -15.66 -0.49 -11.68
N ASN A 97 -15.14 -1.37 -10.84
CA ASN A 97 -15.89 -2.49 -10.25
C ASN A 97 -16.46 -2.16 -8.87
N LYS A 98 -16.47 -0.89 -8.46
CA LYS A 98 -16.99 -0.43 -7.15
C LYS A 98 -16.36 -1.16 -5.96
N ILE A 99 -15.09 -1.56 -6.09
CA ILE A 99 -14.29 -2.17 -5.03
C ILE A 99 -13.61 -1.03 -4.26
N VAL A 100 -13.86 -0.96 -2.96
CA VAL A 100 -13.26 0.07 -2.10
C VAL A 100 -11.97 -0.45 -1.49
N ILE A 101 -10.86 0.26 -1.72
CA ILE A 101 -9.57 -0.04 -1.09
C ILE A 101 -9.43 0.83 0.15
N LEU A 102 -9.27 0.20 1.30
CA LEU A 102 -9.18 0.84 2.61
C LEU A 102 -7.74 0.81 3.13
N PRO A 103 -7.31 1.84 3.87
CA PRO A 103 -6.04 1.83 4.60
C PRO A 103 -5.90 0.60 5.50
N SER A 104 -4.66 0.27 5.84
CA SER A 104 -4.39 -0.77 6.81
C SER A 104 -5.00 -0.45 8.17
N ARG A 105 -5.67 -1.41 8.82
CA ARG A 105 -6.30 -1.22 10.14
C ARG A 105 -6.07 -2.41 11.07
N PHE A 106 -5.90 -2.13 12.35
CA PHE A 106 -5.79 -3.16 13.39
C PHE A 106 -7.03 -4.06 13.41
N GLY A 107 -6.78 -5.37 13.47
CA GLY A 107 -7.79 -6.42 13.40
C GLY A 107 -8.62 -6.53 12.12
N LYS A 108 -8.23 -5.82 11.05
CA LYS A 108 -8.81 -5.98 9.71
C LYS A 108 -7.76 -6.33 8.66
N SER A 109 -6.56 -5.77 8.81
CA SER A 109 -5.44 -5.98 7.91
C SER A 109 -4.47 -7.03 8.43
N LYS A 110 -4.08 -7.93 7.54
CA LYS A 110 -2.92 -8.80 7.68
C LYS A 110 -1.66 -8.13 7.15
N GLY A 111 -0.56 -8.89 7.04
CA GLY A 111 0.65 -8.45 6.37
C GLY A 111 0.40 -8.09 4.90
N ASN A 112 -0.30 -8.98 4.18
CA ASN A 112 -0.75 -8.76 2.81
C ASN A 112 -2.17 -8.20 2.75
N TYR A 113 -2.63 -7.82 1.55
CA TYR A 113 -4.00 -7.33 1.36
C TYR A 113 -5.03 -8.33 1.91
N THR A 114 -6.08 -7.81 2.56
CA THR A 114 -7.13 -8.61 3.18
C THR A 114 -8.48 -8.27 2.57
N VAL A 115 -9.22 -9.29 2.12
CA VAL A 115 -10.51 -9.14 1.44
C VAL A 115 -11.65 -9.15 2.46
N LEU A 116 -12.56 -8.17 2.36
CA LEU A 116 -13.84 -8.17 3.04
C LEU A 116 -14.97 -8.32 2.01
N LYS A 117 -15.30 -9.57 1.69
CA LYS A 117 -16.26 -9.93 0.63
C LYS A 117 -17.64 -9.31 0.84
N SER A 118 -18.13 -9.31 2.08
CA SER A 118 -19.47 -8.82 2.43
C SER A 118 -19.72 -7.34 2.10
N LYS A 119 -18.65 -6.55 1.94
CA LYS A 119 -18.73 -5.12 1.63
C LYS A 119 -18.08 -4.74 0.30
N ASN A 120 -17.56 -5.72 -0.45
CA ASN A 120 -16.75 -5.48 -1.64
C ASN A 120 -15.54 -4.57 -1.36
N GLN A 121 -14.81 -4.83 -0.27
CA GLN A 121 -13.69 -4.00 0.18
C GLN A 121 -12.39 -4.80 0.29
N ILE A 122 -11.27 -4.10 0.13
CA ILE A 122 -9.92 -4.64 0.31
C ILE A 122 -9.20 -3.75 1.31
N PHE A 123 -8.69 -4.31 2.40
CA PHE A 123 -7.77 -3.62 3.30
C PHE A 123 -6.34 -3.77 2.81
N GLU A 124 -5.60 -2.66 2.78
CA GLU A 124 -4.16 -2.67 2.56
C GLU A 124 -3.45 -3.47 3.65
N GLY A 125 -2.40 -4.18 3.27
CA GLY A 125 -1.53 -4.93 4.19
C GLY A 125 -0.33 -4.10 4.68
N THR A 126 0.20 -4.43 5.86
CA THR A 126 1.30 -3.70 6.49
C THR A 126 2.63 -3.76 5.73
N VAL A 127 2.85 -4.76 4.87
CA VAL A 127 4.17 -4.95 4.20
C VAL A 127 4.54 -3.83 3.21
N GLY A 128 3.65 -2.85 3.01
CA GLY A 128 3.82 -1.72 2.08
C GLY A 128 4.18 -0.44 2.80
N ILE A 129 4.18 -0.51 4.13
CA ILE A 129 4.61 0.55 5.02
C ILE A 129 6.12 0.41 5.18
N LYS A 130 6.85 1.48 4.88
CA LYS A 130 8.29 1.54 5.02
C LYS A 130 8.72 1.13 6.44
N GLY A 131 9.62 0.15 6.52
CA GLY A 131 10.14 -0.38 7.78
C GLY A 131 9.29 -1.47 8.44
N LEU A 132 8.19 -1.91 7.81
CA LEU A 132 7.39 -3.06 8.26
C LEU A 132 7.48 -4.23 7.28
N ASN A 133 7.10 -5.41 7.77
CA ASN A 133 7.06 -6.65 7.00
C ASN A 133 5.70 -7.35 7.15
N GLU A 134 5.54 -8.47 6.44
CA GLU A 134 4.30 -9.24 6.45
C GLU A 134 4.03 -9.87 7.83
N THR A 135 5.07 -10.44 8.45
CA THR A 135 4.98 -11.11 9.75
C THR A 135 4.39 -10.22 10.82
N ILE A 136 4.80 -8.95 10.90
CA ILE A 136 4.25 -7.97 11.85
C ILE A 136 2.73 -7.83 11.66
N GLY A 137 2.27 -7.65 10.42
CA GLY A 137 0.83 -7.50 10.15
C GLY A 137 0.03 -8.76 10.45
N ASN A 138 0.58 -9.94 10.12
CA ASN A 138 -0.07 -11.23 10.43
C ASN A 138 -0.20 -11.43 11.94
N LYS A 139 0.86 -11.14 12.71
CA LYS A 139 0.84 -11.26 14.17
C LYS A 139 -0.09 -10.26 14.85
N LEU A 140 -0.14 -9.01 14.39
CA LEU A 140 -1.10 -8.03 14.91
C LEU A 140 -2.55 -8.44 14.61
N TYR A 141 -2.79 -9.02 13.43
CA TYR A 141 -4.09 -9.57 13.09
C TYR A 141 -4.46 -10.76 13.99
N GLU A 142 -3.56 -11.72 14.19
CA GLU A 142 -3.77 -12.85 15.11
C GLU A 142 -4.04 -12.38 16.54
N LEU A 143 -3.26 -11.41 17.03
CA LEU A 143 -3.42 -10.81 18.34
C LEU A 143 -4.84 -10.25 18.53
N SER A 144 -5.34 -9.51 17.55
CA SER A 144 -6.69 -8.92 17.59
C SER A 144 -7.84 -9.95 17.54
N ASN A 145 -7.60 -11.16 17.04
CA ASN A 145 -8.60 -12.23 17.04
C ASN A 145 -8.57 -13.05 18.33
N LYS A 146 -7.42 -13.07 19.01
CA LYS A 146 -7.22 -13.83 20.25
C LYS A 146 -7.63 -13.03 21.49
N TYR A 147 -7.48 -11.71 21.46
CA TYR A 147 -7.70 -10.84 22.60
C TYR A 147 -8.60 -9.66 22.24
N THR A 148 -9.39 -9.22 23.21
CA THR A 148 -10.10 -7.94 23.15
C THR A 148 -9.30 -6.92 23.96
N PHE A 149 -9.08 -5.75 23.39
CA PHE A 149 -8.41 -4.64 24.04
C PHE A 149 -9.40 -3.50 24.20
N ASN A 150 -9.60 -3.04 25.43
CA ASN A 150 -10.47 -1.89 25.70
C ASN A 150 -9.74 -0.58 25.40
N THR A 151 -8.42 -0.59 25.59
CA THR A 151 -7.56 0.59 25.44
C THR A 151 -6.32 0.27 24.60
N PHE A 152 -5.70 1.29 24.02
CA PHE A 152 -4.39 1.18 23.39
C PHE A 152 -3.32 0.81 24.42
N THR A 153 -3.46 1.30 25.65
CA THR A 153 -2.58 0.94 26.76
C THR A 153 -2.59 -0.58 27.04
N ASP A 154 -3.76 -1.23 27.00
CA ASP A 154 -3.85 -2.70 27.11
C ASP A 154 -3.13 -3.42 25.97
N LEU A 155 -3.22 -2.88 24.75
CA LEU A 155 -2.51 -3.42 23.61
C LEU A 155 -0.98 -3.27 23.78
N LEU A 156 -0.50 -2.12 24.25
CA LEU A 156 0.92 -1.91 24.53
C LEU A 156 1.43 -2.83 25.64
N LEU A 157 0.65 -2.99 26.72
CA LEU A 157 0.95 -3.94 27.78
C LEU A 157 1.03 -5.36 27.19
N CYS A 158 0.05 -5.77 26.39
CA CYS A 158 0.09 -7.08 25.75
C CYS A 158 1.29 -7.24 24.81
N ILE A 159 1.69 -6.24 24.03
CA ILE A 159 2.81 -6.35 23.09
C ILE A 159 4.15 -6.36 23.82
N TYR A 160 4.31 -5.51 24.83
CA TYR A 160 5.60 -5.27 25.43
C TYR A 160 5.81 -5.96 26.77
N GLU A 161 4.79 -6.36 27.52
CA GLU A 161 4.98 -7.07 28.79
C GLU A 161 4.84 -8.59 28.57
N PRO A 162 5.91 -9.40 28.74
CA PRO A 162 5.81 -10.86 28.62
C PRO A 162 4.77 -11.48 29.56
N VAL A 163 4.62 -10.96 30.79
CA VAL A 163 3.67 -11.45 31.78
C VAL A 163 2.24 -11.04 31.38
N LYS A 164 1.39 -12.03 31.10
CA LYS A 164 -0.01 -11.77 30.70
C LYS A 164 -0.98 -11.91 31.84
N ASN A 165 -0.73 -12.89 32.70
CA ASN A 165 -1.58 -13.19 33.84
C ASN A 165 -0.72 -13.49 35.06
N ILE A 166 -1.27 -13.17 36.22
CA ILE A 166 -0.76 -13.55 37.52
C ILE A 166 -1.66 -14.66 38.06
N GLU A 167 -1.08 -15.80 38.41
CA GLU A 167 -1.80 -16.91 39.03
C GLU A 167 -1.56 -16.89 40.55
N VAL A 168 -2.65 -16.74 41.31
CA VAL A 168 -2.65 -16.72 42.77
C VAL A 168 -3.73 -17.68 43.25
N ASN A 169 -3.37 -18.65 44.11
CA ASN A 169 -4.32 -19.62 44.69
C ASN A 169 -5.20 -20.32 43.63
N GLY A 170 -4.62 -20.66 42.47
CA GLY A 170 -5.32 -21.32 41.36
C GLY A 170 -6.24 -20.41 40.53
N LYS A 171 -6.33 -19.11 40.85
CA LYS A 171 -7.03 -18.11 40.04
C LYS A 171 -6.04 -17.37 39.13
N SER A 172 -6.29 -17.38 37.83
CA SER A 172 -5.54 -16.58 36.85
C SER A 172 -6.20 -15.21 36.68
N ILE A 173 -5.45 -14.14 36.90
CA ILE A 173 -5.90 -12.75 36.80
C ILE A 173 -5.07 -12.05 35.71
N PRO A 174 -5.70 -11.39 34.71
CA PRO A 174 -4.98 -10.61 33.72
C PRO A 174 -4.15 -9.50 34.36
N LEU A 175 -2.96 -9.24 33.83
CA LEU A 175 -2.06 -8.23 34.40
C LEU A 175 -2.68 -6.81 34.35
N SER A 176 -3.46 -6.49 33.31
CA SER A 176 -4.20 -5.23 33.24
C SER A 176 -5.24 -5.08 34.37
N GLU A 177 -5.90 -6.18 34.77
CA GLU A 177 -6.81 -6.18 35.93
C GLU A 177 -6.02 -5.92 37.22
N VAL A 178 -4.88 -6.60 37.40
CA VAL A 178 -3.98 -6.36 38.54
C VAL A 178 -3.56 -4.88 38.62
N TYR A 179 -3.23 -4.25 37.50
CA TYR A 179 -2.84 -2.83 37.48
C TYR A 179 -4.01 -1.86 37.63
N THR A 180 -5.22 -2.21 37.22
CA THR A 180 -6.38 -1.32 37.38
C THR A 180 -6.99 -1.39 38.78
N SER A 181 -6.98 -2.56 39.43
CA SER A 181 -7.68 -2.76 40.72
C SER A 181 -6.75 -2.96 41.92
N GLY A 182 -5.47 -3.28 41.72
CA GLY A 182 -4.55 -3.59 42.80
C GLY A 182 -4.15 -2.35 43.60
N ASP A 183 -4.28 -2.39 44.92
CA ASP A 183 -3.67 -1.37 45.77
C ASP A 183 -2.17 -1.64 46.00
N LYS A 184 -1.48 -0.66 46.60
CA LYS A 184 -0.05 -0.75 46.88
C LYS A 184 0.33 -1.93 47.78
N ALA A 185 -0.53 -2.30 48.73
CA ALA A 185 -0.26 -3.41 49.64
C ALA A 185 -0.37 -4.75 48.91
N TYR A 186 -1.43 -4.92 48.12
CA TYR A 186 -1.67 -6.08 47.27
C TYR A 186 -0.55 -6.28 46.25
N LEU A 187 -0.12 -5.23 45.54
CA LEU A 187 0.98 -5.34 44.59
C LEU A 187 2.31 -5.73 45.25
N LYS A 188 2.55 -5.23 46.47
CA LYS A 188 3.73 -5.61 47.26
C LYS A 188 3.65 -7.08 47.71
N GLU A 189 2.46 -7.56 48.07
CA GLU A 189 2.21 -8.97 48.38
C GLU A 189 2.47 -9.86 47.15
N LEU A 190 1.89 -9.53 45.99
CA LEU A 190 2.13 -10.26 44.74
C LEU A 190 3.62 -10.33 44.40
N TYR A 191 4.32 -9.20 44.46
CA TYR A 191 5.75 -9.14 44.16
C TYR A 191 6.59 -10.02 45.12
N ASN A 192 6.25 -10.03 46.41
CA ASN A 192 6.89 -10.93 47.39
C ASN A 192 6.50 -12.40 47.17
N GLY A 193 5.26 -12.67 46.77
CA GLY A 193 4.79 -14.01 46.44
C GLY A 193 5.51 -14.60 45.22
N ILE A 194 5.79 -13.79 44.21
CA ILE A 194 6.60 -14.18 43.04
C ILE A 194 8.02 -14.57 43.48
N LYS A 195 8.66 -13.74 44.33
CA LYS A 195 9.98 -14.06 44.88
C LYS A 195 10.02 -15.35 45.71
N LYS A 196 8.91 -15.69 46.36
CA LYS A 196 8.76 -16.92 47.17
C LYS A 196 8.26 -18.12 46.36
N GLY A 197 7.90 -17.94 45.09
CA GLY A 197 7.32 -18.98 44.24
C GLY A 197 5.87 -19.34 44.57
N THR A 198 5.17 -18.57 45.40
CA THR A 198 3.74 -18.80 45.74
C THR A 198 2.78 -18.13 44.76
N VAL A 199 3.29 -17.23 43.92
CA VAL A 199 2.56 -16.56 42.84
C VAL A 199 3.30 -16.85 41.54
N ILE A 200 2.56 -17.24 40.50
CA ILE A 200 3.15 -17.65 39.22
C ILE A 200 2.85 -16.61 38.14
N GLU A 201 3.90 -16.16 37.45
CA GLU A 201 3.78 -15.30 36.27
C GLU A 201 3.54 -16.17 35.03
N LYS A 202 2.37 -16.04 34.41
CA LYS A 202 2.10 -16.67 33.11
C LYS A 202 2.59 -15.77 32.00
N THR A 203 3.71 -16.13 31.40
CA THR A 203 4.30 -15.40 30.28
C THR A 203 3.82 -15.98 28.95
N PHE A 204 3.72 -15.10 27.96
CA PHE A 204 3.49 -15.49 26.57
C PHE A 204 4.32 -14.61 25.65
N ASP A 205 5.27 -15.21 24.95
CA ASP A 205 6.00 -14.52 23.89
C ASP A 205 5.15 -14.49 22.61
N LEU A 206 4.83 -13.27 22.17
CA LEU A 206 4.15 -13.04 20.90
C LEU A 206 5.08 -13.31 19.70
N GLY A 207 6.40 -13.32 19.93
CA GLY A 207 7.44 -13.28 18.90
C GLY A 207 7.28 -12.07 17.97
N LEU A 208 6.59 -11.02 18.42
CA LEU A 208 6.31 -9.83 17.62
C LEU A 208 7.54 -8.92 17.64
N ASP A 209 8.34 -8.99 16.59
CA ASP A 209 9.50 -8.11 16.39
C ASP A 209 9.06 -6.72 15.87
N LEU A 210 8.36 -5.98 16.74
CA LEU A 210 7.87 -4.64 16.45
C LEU A 210 8.60 -3.60 17.32
N ASN A 211 9.61 -2.97 16.72
CA ASN A 211 10.36 -1.90 17.37
C ASN A 211 9.54 -0.59 17.49
N LYS A 212 10.06 0.39 18.27
CA LYS A 212 9.39 1.68 18.51
C LYS A 212 9.07 2.42 17.19
N ARG A 213 9.99 2.42 16.23
CA ARG A 213 9.80 3.11 14.94
C ARG A 213 8.67 2.46 14.14
N GLY A 214 8.61 1.13 14.09
CA GLY A 214 7.54 0.41 13.41
C GLY A 214 6.18 0.64 14.05
N MET A 215 6.10 0.65 15.39
CA MET A 215 4.87 1.00 16.11
C MET A 215 4.43 2.44 15.79
N LEU A 216 5.37 3.39 15.80
CA LEU A 216 5.10 4.77 15.46
C LEU A 216 4.59 4.92 14.02
N SER A 217 5.17 4.20 13.06
CA SER A 217 4.68 4.19 11.67
C SER A 217 3.23 3.72 11.56
N LEU A 218 2.83 2.70 12.34
CA LEU A 218 1.45 2.23 12.37
C LEU A 218 0.51 3.29 12.98
N ILE A 219 0.91 3.91 14.09
CA ILE A 219 0.15 4.99 14.74
C ILE A 219 -0.05 6.17 13.77
N GLN A 220 1.02 6.66 13.15
CA GLN A 220 1.00 7.80 12.23
C GLN A 220 0.17 7.55 10.96
N LEU A 221 -0.06 6.29 10.62
CA LEU A 221 -0.94 5.88 9.51
C LEU A 221 -2.37 5.54 9.95
N ASP A 222 -2.76 5.94 11.16
CA ASP A 222 -4.08 5.71 11.76
C ASP A 222 -4.48 4.21 11.82
N TYR A 223 -3.50 3.30 11.84
CA TYR A 223 -3.73 1.84 11.89
C TYR A 223 -4.52 1.45 13.14
N PHE A 224 -4.27 2.13 14.26
CA PHE A 224 -4.89 1.93 15.56
C PHE A 224 -6.04 2.90 15.85
N SER A 225 -6.63 3.51 14.82
CA SER A 225 -7.68 4.54 14.93
C SER A 225 -8.92 4.15 15.77
N MET A 226 -9.14 2.84 16.01
CA MET A 226 -10.19 2.38 16.91
C MET A 226 -9.98 2.76 18.39
N PHE A 227 -8.74 3.03 18.80
CA PHE A 227 -8.41 3.45 20.17
C PHE A 227 -8.33 4.97 20.33
N GLY A 228 -8.27 5.72 19.23
CA GLY A 228 -8.17 7.17 19.28
C GLY A 228 -7.34 7.74 18.15
N ASN A 229 -7.01 9.02 18.28
CA ASN A 229 -6.28 9.77 17.28
C ASN A 229 -4.76 9.55 17.36
N ALA A 230 -4.05 9.65 16.23
CA ALA A 230 -2.65 9.29 16.14
C ALA A 230 -1.75 10.08 17.11
N LYS A 231 -2.00 11.38 17.30
CA LYS A 231 -1.19 12.20 18.23
C LYS A 231 -1.25 11.68 19.66
N LYS A 232 -2.46 11.36 20.13
CA LYS A 232 -2.67 10.79 21.46
C LYS A 232 -1.98 9.44 21.61
N LEU A 233 -2.17 8.53 20.66
CA LEU A 233 -1.56 7.19 20.73
C LEU A 233 -0.03 7.24 20.73
N GLU A 234 0.56 8.21 20.03
CA GLU A 234 2.00 8.46 20.07
C GLU A 234 2.46 8.93 21.46
N MET A 235 1.75 9.84 22.10
CA MET A 235 2.05 10.29 23.47
C MET A 235 1.98 9.12 24.46
N ILE A 236 0.97 8.25 24.34
CA ILE A 236 0.84 7.04 25.16
C ILE A 236 2.05 6.11 24.93
N LEU A 237 2.43 5.87 23.66
CA LEU A 237 3.59 5.03 23.35
C LEU A 237 4.89 5.60 23.93
N GLU A 238 5.08 6.91 23.83
CA GLU A 238 6.27 7.59 24.36
C GLU A 238 6.35 7.46 25.88
N HIS A 239 5.26 7.78 26.57
CA HIS A 239 5.17 7.66 28.01
C HIS A 239 5.36 6.21 28.47
N PHE A 240 4.65 5.26 27.84
CA PHE A 240 4.80 3.83 28.14
C PHE A 240 6.26 3.39 27.97
N LYS A 241 6.93 3.75 26.88
CA LYS A 241 8.32 3.34 26.66
C LYS A 241 9.32 3.99 27.61
N GLN A 242 9.03 5.18 28.10
CA GLN A 242 9.88 5.90 29.04
C GLN A 242 9.71 5.37 30.47
N GLU A 243 8.46 5.20 30.91
CA GLU A 243 8.15 4.88 32.30
C GLU A 243 8.00 3.39 32.57
N TYR A 244 7.55 2.60 31.59
CA TYR A 244 7.39 1.16 31.73
C TYR A 244 8.74 0.44 31.50
N ASN A 245 9.34 -0.10 32.57
CA ASN A 245 10.64 -0.78 32.50
C ASN A 245 10.54 -2.23 32.97
N LYS A 246 10.70 -3.16 32.04
CA LYS A 246 10.69 -4.62 32.28
C LYS A 246 11.78 -5.13 33.22
N SER A 247 12.88 -4.39 33.35
CA SER A 247 14.12 -4.88 33.98
C SER A 247 14.34 -4.43 35.42
N ARG A 248 13.65 -3.38 35.91
CA ARG A 248 14.07 -2.69 37.16
C ARG A 248 12.96 -2.04 38.00
N LYS A 249 11.67 -2.19 37.68
CA LYS A 249 10.58 -1.52 38.41
C LYS A 249 9.70 -2.55 39.13
N THR A 250 9.36 -2.28 40.39
CA THR A 250 8.36 -3.05 41.15
C THR A 250 7.00 -3.01 40.43
N PHE A 251 6.09 -3.92 40.76
CA PHE A 251 4.71 -3.90 40.23
C PHE A 251 4.05 -2.52 40.42
N ASP A 252 4.30 -1.86 41.55
CA ASP A 252 3.82 -0.49 41.87
C ASP A 252 4.26 0.55 40.83
N ALA A 253 5.53 0.53 40.41
CA ALA A 253 6.03 1.51 39.44
C ALA A 253 5.54 1.23 38.01
N ASN A 254 5.37 -0.04 37.63
CA ASN A 254 4.77 -0.41 36.34
C ASN A 254 3.26 -0.14 36.30
N GLN A 255 2.56 -0.37 37.41
CA GLN A 255 1.15 0.02 37.55
C GLN A 255 1.01 1.53 37.37
N ARG A 256 1.83 2.34 38.06
CA ARG A 256 1.78 3.79 37.93
C ARG A 256 1.93 4.24 36.48
N ALA A 257 2.93 3.72 35.77
CA ALA A 257 3.13 4.03 34.35
C ALA A 257 1.94 3.60 33.47
N TYR A 258 1.33 2.46 33.77
CA TYR A 258 0.13 1.97 33.08
C TYR A 258 -1.09 2.87 33.34
N LEU A 259 -1.32 3.29 34.59
CA LEU A 259 -2.41 4.20 34.94
C LEU A 259 -2.22 5.59 34.34
N GLU A 260 -0.99 6.13 34.36
CA GLU A 260 -0.65 7.40 33.70
C GLU A 260 -0.90 7.34 32.17
N CYS A 261 -0.67 6.19 31.52
CA CYS A 261 -1.06 5.98 30.12
C CYS A 261 -2.58 6.03 29.92
N LEU A 262 -3.35 5.39 30.80
CA LEU A 262 -4.82 5.43 30.75
C LEU A 262 -5.36 6.85 30.95
N ASP A 263 -4.74 7.65 31.82
CA ASP A 263 -5.12 9.06 32.01
C ASP A 263 -4.92 9.87 30.73
N ILE A 264 -3.79 9.69 30.03
CA ILE A 264 -3.54 10.30 28.72
C ILE A 264 -4.59 9.84 27.70
N GLU A 265 -4.95 8.55 27.73
CA GLU A 265 -5.92 7.97 26.81
C GLU A 265 -7.32 8.61 26.98
N ASN A 266 -7.71 8.83 28.23
CA ASN A 266 -8.97 9.45 28.61
C ASN A 266 -8.99 10.98 28.43
N ASP A 267 -7.85 11.64 28.21
CA ASP A 267 -7.81 13.10 28.00
C ASP A 267 -8.43 13.49 26.64
N SER A 268 -9.60 14.11 26.68
CA SER A 268 -10.32 14.60 25.50
C SER A 268 -9.71 15.86 24.87
N LYS A 269 -8.77 16.53 25.53
CA LYS A 269 -8.18 17.80 25.07
C LYS A 269 -7.07 17.60 24.03
N ILE A 270 -6.51 16.40 23.94
CA ILE A 270 -5.40 16.09 23.01
C ILE A 270 -5.93 16.06 21.57
N ARG A 271 -5.62 17.13 20.84
CA ARG A 271 -5.95 17.27 19.41
C ARG A 271 -5.04 16.38 18.56
N ASP A 272 -5.59 15.91 17.45
CA ASP A 272 -4.86 15.10 16.49
C ASP A 272 -3.85 15.94 15.68
N TYR A 273 -3.01 15.24 14.93
CA TYR A 273 -2.17 15.80 13.89
C TYR A 273 -2.98 16.56 12.83
N THR A 274 -2.36 17.60 12.28
CA THR A 274 -2.98 18.34 11.18
C THR A 274 -3.06 17.47 9.93
N TYR A 275 -3.95 17.81 9.00
CA TYR A 275 -4.00 17.14 7.69
C TYR A 275 -2.67 17.21 6.94
N ALA A 276 -1.90 18.29 7.12
CA ALA A 276 -0.56 18.42 6.54
C ALA A 276 0.40 17.38 7.13
N ASP A 277 0.39 17.18 8.45
CA ASP A 277 1.23 16.19 9.12
C ASP A 277 0.86 14.77 8.68
N LYS A 278 -0.43 14.45 8.63
CA LYS A 278 -0.92 13.14 8.14
C LYS A 278 -0.47 12.86 6.72
N ALA A 279 -0.62 13.83 5.81
CA ALA A 279 -0.15 13.67 4.45
C ALA A 279 1.38 13.45 4.39
N ARG A 280 2.16 14.12 5.26
CA ARG A 280 3.62 13.93 5.32
C ARG A 280 3.99 12.54 5.82
N PHE A 281 3.30 12.03 6.84
CA PHE A 281 3.50 10.66 7.32
C PHE A 281 3.21 9.65 6.23
N GLU A 282 2.08 9.80 5.52
CA GLU A 282 1.71 8.93 4.41
C GLU A 282 2.73 8.98 3.28
N PHE A 283 3.19 10.17 2.89
CA PHE A 283 4.22 10.30 1.88
C PHE A 283 5.54 9.62 2.31
N ALA A 284 5.98 9.85 3.55
CA ALA A 284 7.22 9.28 4.08
C ALA A 284 7.17 7.74 4.22
N LEU A 285 6.01 7.19 4.57
CA LEU A 285 5.83 5.78 4.91
C LEU A 285 5.28 4.93 3.77
N LEU A 286 4.50 5.51 2.86
CA LEU A 286 3.85 4.80 1.74
C LEU A 286 4.38 5.25 0.37
N GLY A 287 5.15 6.34 0.32
CA GLY A 287 5.62 6.97 -0.93
C GLY A 287 4.56 7.83 -1.62
N LYS A 288 3.34 7.91 -1.07
CA LYS A 288 2.27 8.77 -1.59
C LYS A 288 1.28 9.19 -0.49
N PRO A 289 0.82 10.44 -0.49
CA PRO A 289 -0.27 10.87 0.38
C PRO A 289 -1.62 10.33 -0.12
N ARG A 290 -2.56 10.21 0.81
CA ARG A 290 -3.99 9.90 0.55
C ARG A 290 -4.92 10.83 1.31
N THR A 291 -4.41 11.52 2.33
CA THR A 291 -5.14 12.52 3.10
C THR A 291 -5.62 13.64 2.18
N THR A 292 -6.92 13.86 2.19
CA THR A 292 -7.54 15.01 1.52
C THR A 292 -8.16 15.95 2.54
N ILE A 293 -8.28 17.22 2.18
CA ILE A 293 -8.96 18.27 2.93
C ILE A 293 -10.16 18.71 2.09
N PRO A 294 -11.32 18.07 2.28
CA PRO A 294 -12.53 18.46 1.57
C PRO A 294 -12.88 19.92 1.90
N ASN A 295 -13.43 20.64 0.92
CA ASN A 295 -14.00 22.00 1.10
C ASN A 295 -13.00 23.12 1.44
N ILE A 296 -11.71 22.95 1.21
CA ILE A 296 -10.76 24.06 1.29
C ILE A 296 -10.84 24.97 0.05
N LYS A 297 -10.89 26.29 0.26
CA LYS A 297 -10.94 27.30 -0.83
C LYS A 297 -9.60 27.46 -1.53
N SER A 298 -8.51 27.37 -0.77
CA SER A 298 -7.14 27.52 -1.28
C SER A 298 -6.68 26.26 -2.00
N MET A 299 -5.90 26.42 -3.08
CA MET A 299 -5.22 25.31 -3.74
C MET A 299 -3.99 24.89 -2.92
N ILE A 300 -4.19 23.99 -1.96
CA ILE A 300 -3.10 23.43 -1.16
C ILE A 300 -2.62 22.14 -1.80
N ALA A 301 -1.31 22.01 -1.98
CA ALA A 301 -0.72 20.82 -2.53
C ALA A 301 0.56 20.40 -1.79
N MET A 302 0.90 19.13 -1.87
CA MET A 302 2.18 18.60 -1.44
C MET A 302 3.09 18.38 -2.66
N VAL A 303 4.36 18.78 -2.56
CA VAL A 303 5.39 18.44 -3.55
C VAL A 303 5.78 16.96 -3.38
N LEU A 304 5.58 16.14 -4.42
CA LEU A 304 5.88 14.71 -4.41
C LEU A 304 7.22 14.37 -5.04
N LYS A 305 7.59 15.08 -6.10
CA LYS A 305 8.82 14.80 -6.85
C LYS A 305 9.41 16.09 -7.39
N VAL A 306 10.73 16.22 -7.34
CA VAL A 306 11.46 17.36 -7.89
C VAL A 306 12.40 16.88 -9.00
N ASN A 307 12.34 17.52 -10.17
CA ASN A 307 13.32 17.32 -11.24
C ASN A 307 13.87 18.68 -11.68
N GLU A 308 15.14 18.93 -11.38
CA GLU A 308 15.79 20.20 -11.72
C GLU A 308 16.30 20.24 -13.16
N TYR A 309 16.15 21.40 -13.79
CA TYR A 309 16.76 21.76 -15.06
C TYR A 309 17.60 23.04 -14.89
N SER A 310 18.25 23.48 -15.97
CA SER A 310 19.13 24.66 -15.95
C SER A 310 18.43 25.93 -15.45
N ASN A 311 17.24 26.25 -16.00
CA ASN A 311 16.51 27.49 -15.69
C ASN A 311 15.15 27.29 -15.00
N LYS A 312 14.71 26.04 -14.83
CA LYS A 312 13.40 25.70 -14.28
C LYS A 312 13.46 24.40 -13.48
N VAL A 313 12.45 24.17 -12.68
CA VAL A 313 12.27 22.93 -11.91
C VAL A 313 10.91 22.36 -12.27
N ARG A 314 10.84 21.08 -12.61
CA ARG A 314 9.56 20.37 -12.77
C ARG A 314 9.23 19.70 -11.44
N ILE A 315 8.09 20.07 -10.87
CA ILE A 315 7.56 19.44 -9.66
C ILE A 315 6.33 18.60 -10.01
N SER A 316 6.22 17.42 -9.40
CA SER A 316 4.94 16.70 -9.30
C SER A 316 4.31 17.09 -7.98
N VAL A 317 3.03 17.46 -7.99
CA VAL A 317 2.29 17.85 -6.79
C VAL A 317 1.07 16.96 -6.59
N TYR A 318 0.69 16.73 -5.33
CA TYR A 318 -0.58 16.14 -4.91
C TYR A 318 -1.50 17.25 -4.42
N ASP A 319 -2.60 17.49 -5.13
CA ASP A 319 -3.64 18.41 -4.69
C ASP A 319 -4.38 17.81 -3.49
N MET A 320 -4.18 18.41 -2.31
CA MET A 320 -4.77 17.92 -1.07
C MET A 320 -6.29 18.13 -1.04
N ARG A 321 -6.89 18.91 -1.95
CA ARG A 321 -8.35 19.02 -2.04
C ARG A 321 -8.96 17.85 -2.81
N SER A 322 -8.43 17.53 -3.98
CA SER A 322 -9.03 16.55 -4.89
C SER A 322 -8.39 15.16 -4.81
N GLY A 323 -7.23 15.03 -4.19
CA GLY A 323 -6.43 13.81 -4.17
C GLY A 323 -5.76 13.48 -5.51
N ARG A 324 -5.78 14.41 -6.48
CA ARG A 324 -5.19 14.22 -7.80
C ARG A 324 -3.74 14.69 -7.81
N THR A 325 -2.96 14.14 -8.74
CA THR A 325 -1.58 14.59 -8.98
C THR A 325 -1.49 15.40 -10.26
N ALA A 326 -0.59 16.38 -10.27
CA ALA A 326 -0.31 17.22 -11.44
C ALA A 326 1.20 17.47 -11.57
N GLN A 327 1.66 17.72 -12.79
CA GLN A 327 3.03 18.17 -13.05
C GLN A 327 3.03 19.66 -13.39
N LEU A 328 3.87 20.42 -12.71
CA LEU A 328 4.01 21.87 -12.86
C LEU A 328 5.47 22.25 -13.04
N PHE A 329 5.73 23.35 -13.74
CA PHE A 329 7.05 23.99 -13.76
C PHE A 329 7.12 25.17 -12.80
N VAL A 330 8.26 25.34 -12.13
CA VAL A 330 8.57 26.47 -11.26
C VAL A 330 9.86 27.11 -11.77
N LYS A 331 9.95 28.44 -11.74
CA LYS A 331 11.24 29.12 -11.99
C LYS A 331 12.24 28.72 -10.91
N LYS A 332 13.50 28.49 -11.30
CA LYS A 332 14.54 28.03 -10.36
C LYS A 332 14.78 29.00 -9.20
N GLN A 333 14.66 30.30 -9.46
CA GLN A 333 14.72 31.35 -8.44
C GLN A 333 13.61 31.18 -7.40
N LEU A 334 12.33 31.17 -7.83
CA LEU A 334 11.19 31.01 -6.93
C LEU A 334 11.26 29.70 -6.12
N PHE A 335 11.69 28.60 -6.75
CA PHE A 335 11.87 27.32 -6.08
C PHE A 335 12.86 27.40 -4.90
N LYS A 336 14.00 28.08 -5.11
CA LYS A 336 15.01 28.31 -4.06
C LYS A 336 14.54 29.28 -2.99
N GLU A 337 13.90 30.39 -3.38
CA GLU A 337 13.37 31.42 -2.45
C GLU A 337 12.32 30.85 -1.49
N GLN A 338 11.53 29.89 -1.98
CA GLN A 338 10.50 29.19 -1.21
C GLN A 338 11.03 27.93 -0.52
N ARG A 339 12.32 27.60 -0.68
CA ARG A 339 12.98 26.42 -0.10
C ARG A 339 12.17 25.14 -0.31
N LEU A 340 11.73 24.94 -1.55
CA LEU A 340 10.91 23.79 -1.89
C LEU A 340 11.75 22.51 -1.95
N GLU A 341 11.16 21.43 -1.45
CA GLU A 341 11.70 20.07 -1.50
C GLU A 341 10.55 19.05 -1.53
N GLU A 342 10.86 17.78 -1.78
CA GLU A 342 9.85 16.72 -1.68
C GLU A 342 9.27 16.65 -0.26
N GLY A 343 7.95 16.55 -0.14
CA GLY A 343 7.21 16.65 1.12
C GLY A 343 6.82 18.07 1.54
N SER A 344 7.29 19.11 0.84
CA SER A 344 6.85 20.50 1.10
C SER A 344 5.35 20.66 0.87
N ILE A 345 4.66 21.33 1.79
CA ILE A 345 3.27 21.74 1.62
C ILE A 345 3.26 23.17 1.09
N ILE A 346 2.51 23.40 0.02
CA ILE A 346 2.47 24.68 -0.69
C ILE A 346 1.03 25.16 -0.87
N ILE A 347 0.84 26.46 -0.76
CA ILE A 347 -0.36 27.15 -1.20
C ILE A 347 -0.07 27.69 -2.60
N MET A 348 -0.70 27.10 -3.61
CA MET A 348 -0.59 27.52 -5.00
C MET A 348 -1.50 28.74 -5.22
N ARG A 349 -0.89 29.91 -5.48
CA ARG A 349 -1.62 31.16 -5.69
C ARG A 349 -1.90 31.43 -7.15
N ASN A 350 -0.92 31.16 -8.02
CA ASN A 350 -1.10 31.36 -9.45
C ASN A 350 -0.41 30.28 -10.30
N VAL A 351 -1.21 29.61 -11.15
CA VAL A 351 -0.73 28.64 -12.14
C VAL A 351 -1.03 29.18 -13.54
N ALA A 352 0.02 29.57 -14.26
CA ALA A 352 -0.06 30.08 -15.63
C ALA A 352 0.02 28.93 -16.65
N LYS A 353 -0.93 28.87 -17.58
CA LYS A 353 -0.87 27.98 -18.75
C LYS A 353 -0.04 28.66 -19.85
N LYS A 354 1.03 28.01 -20.31
CA LYS A 354 1.94 28.55 -21.35
C LYS A 354 2.05 27.58 -22.53
N PRO A 355 2.02 28.05 -23.79
CA PRO A 355 2.24 27.18 -24.93
C PRO A 355 3.64 26.56 -24.87
N ARG A 356 3.73 25.28 -25.20
CA ARG A 356 4.99 24.53 -25.17
C ARG A 356 5.84 24.94 -26.36
N VAL A 357 7.13 25.11 -26.16
CA VAL A 357 8.06 25.32 -27.27
C VAL A 357 8.40 23.96 -27.87
N VAL A 358 8.07 23.76 -29.14
CA VAL A 358 8.28 22.53 -29.90
C VAL A 358 9.18 22.81 -31.10
N MET A 359 9.96 21.81 -31.49
CA MET A 359 10.77 21.90 -32.70
C MET A 359 9.90 21.45 -33.88
N VAL A 360 9.64 22.35 -34.81
CA VAL A 360 8.91 22.09 -36.05
C VAL A 360 9.82 22.55 -37.18
N ASP A 361 10.18 21.63 -38.07
CA ASP A 361 11.07 21.87 -39.21
C ASP A 361 12.41 22.53 -38.81
N GLY A 362 13.02 22.04 -37.73
CA GLY A 362 14.31 22.54 -37.24
C GLY A 362 14.28 23.90 -36.55
N ARG A 363 13.11 24.54 -36.42
CA ARG A 363 12.93 25.81 -35.70
C ARG A 363 12.11 25.61 -34.43
N TRP A 364 12.51 26.29 -33.36
CA TRP A 364 11.73 26.32 -32.12
C TRP A 364 10.55 27.28 -32.27
N GLN A 365 9.34 26.75 -32.16
CA GLN A 365 8.09 27.50 -32.31
C GLN A 365 7.15 27.21 -31.14
N GLN A 366 6.22 28.12 -30.86
CA GLN A 366 5.18 27.87 -29.86
C GLN A 366 4.13 26.91 -30.43
N SER A 367 3.85 25.84 -29.70
CA SER A 367 2.80 24.88 -30.03
C SER A 367 1.43 25.52 -29.81
N HIS A 368 0.49 25.24 -30.73
CA HIS A 368 -0.89 25.72 -30.66
C HIS A 368 -1.79 24.77 -29.83
N ASP A 369 -1.39 23.51 -29.69
CA ASP A 369 -2.14 22.41 -29.08
C ASP A 369 -1.57 21.91 -27.74
N LYS A 370 -0.28 22.13 -27.47
CA LYS A 370 0.42 21.64 -26.27
C LYS A 370 0.78 22.78 -25.34
N TYR A 371 0.46 22.60 -24.06
CA TYR A 371 0.67 23.61 -23.03
C TYR A 371 1.40 23.02 -21.83
N ASP A 372 2.27 23.83 -21.23
CA ASP A 372 2.92 23.59 -19.96
C ASP A 372 2.22 24.45 -18.88
N TYR A 373 2.03 23.89 -17.68
CA TYR A 373 1.51 24.62 -16.53
C TYR A 373 2.65 25.08 -15.63
N TRP A 374 2.68 26.37 -15.33
CA TRP A 374 3.74 27.02 -14.57
C TRP A 374 3.19 27.58 -13.26
N LEU A 375 3.69 27.09 -12.14
CA LEU A 375 3.42 27.68 -10.83
C LEU A 375 4.31 28.93 -10.69
N THR A 376 3.66 30.09 -10.79
CA THR A 376 4.33 31.40 -10.88
C THR A 376 4.25 32.21 -9.60
N ASP A 377 3.29 31.88 -8.74
CA ASP A 377 3.18 32.41 -7.38
C ASP A 377 2.73 31.29 -6.44
N LEU A 378 3.44 31.15 -5.34
CA LEU A 378 3.22 30.13 -4.31
C LEU A 378 3.76 30.60 -2.97
N VAL A 379 3.23 30.02 -1.89
CA VAL A 379 3.84 30.11 -0.56
C VAL A 379 4.09 28.71 -0.02
N ASN A 380 5.32 28.44 0.40
CA ASN A 380 5.63 27.25 1.18
C ASN A 380 5.09 27.42 2.59
N SER A 381 4.18 26.56 3.04
CA SER A 381 3.62 26.66 4.39
C SER A 381 4.59 26.22 5.48
N ASN A 382 5.73 25.64 5.11
CA ASN A 382 6.82 25.30 6.04
C ASN A 382 7.73 26.50 6.32
N LYS A 383 7.59 27.59 5.56
CA LYS A 383 8.30 28.86 5.73
C LYS A 383 7.38 29.83 6.46
#